data_AF-A0A1Q3DJJ0-F1
#
_entry.id   AF-A0A1Q3DJJ0-F1
#
_cell.length_a   1.000
_cell.length_b   1.000
_cell.length_c   1.000
_cell.angle_alpha   90.00
_cell.angle_beta   90.00
_cell.angle_gamma   90.00
#
_symmetry.space_group_name_H-M   'P 1'
#
loop_
_entity.id
_entity.type
_entity.pdbx_description
1 polymer ?
#
loop_
_entity_poly.entity_id
_entity_poly.type
_entity_poly.pdbx_seq_one_letter_code
_entity_poly.pdbx_strand_id
1 'polypeptide(L)'
;NNQGRVTLPLLTFFTFHDRLTKLRKNKKEMALKSIFIDQLEFTPRIYNCLKRSNIHTLLDLLNNSQEDLMKIEHFRIEDVKHILGILEIEKHFTIDLPKKKF
;
A
#
# COMPACT_ATOMS: atom_id res chain seq x y z
N ASN A 1 29.61 -45.62 8.68
CA ASN A 1 30.04 -44.36 8.03
C ASN A 1 28.79 -43.59 7.64
N ASN A 2 28.48 -42.52 8.37
CA ASN A 2 27.20 -41.84 8.35
C ASN A 2 27.09 -40.94 7.12
N GLN A 3 26.19 -41.28 6.20
CA GLN A 3 25.68 -40.33 5.20
C GLN A 3 24.16 -40.34 5.23
N GLY A 4 23.60 -39.94 6.38
CA GLY A 4 22.21 -39.51 6.48
C GLY A 4 22.07 -38.19 5.73
N ARG A 5 21.83 -38.25 4.43
CA ARG A 5 21.48 -37.09 3.62
C ARG A 5 20.11 -36.62 4.10
N VAL A 6 20.10 -35.59 4.94
CA VAL A 6 18.88 -34.90 5.37
C VAL A 6 18.32 -34.21 4.13
N THR A 7 17.42 -34.90 3.42
CA THR A 7 16.58 -34.28 2.40
C THR A 7 15.57 -33.40 3.12
N LEU A 8 15.97 -32.15 3.42
CA LEU A 8 15.06 -31.10 3.83
C LEU A 8 13.97 -30.98 2.76
N PRO A 9 12.70 -31.26 3.10
CA PRO A 9 11.65 -31.28 2.09
C PRO A 9 11.49 -29.86 1.55
N LEU A 10 11.57 -29.71 0.23
CA LEU A 10 11.34 -28.46 -0.53
C LEU A 10 10.06 -27.72 -0.07
N LEU A 11 9.08 -28.43 0.52
CA LEU A 11 7.89 -27.87 1.18
C LEU A 11 8.20 -26.87 2.30
N THR A 12 9.30 -27.04 3.04
CA THR A 12 9.74 -26.07 4.07
C THR A 12 10.24 -24.77 3.45
N PHE A 13 10.82 -24.83 2.25
CA PHE A 13 11.27 -23.66 1.51
C PHE A 13 10.08 -22.84 0.98
N PHE A 14 9.06 -23.51 0.44
CA PHE A 14 7.82 -22.84 -0.01
C PHE A 14 7.04 -22.19 1.14
N THR A 15 6.92 -22.86 2.29
CA THR A 15 6.25 -22.28 3.47
C THR A 15 7.03 -21.12 4.09
N PHE A 16 8.36 -21.16 4.04
CA PHE A 16 9.21 -20.05 4.47
C PHE A 16 9.07 -18.84 3.56
N HIS A 17 9.08 -19.04 2.23
CA HIS A 17 8.82 -17.97 1.28
C HIS A 17 7.44 -17.34 1.46
N ASP A 18 6.39 -18.15 1.66
CA ASP A 18 5.04 -17.63 1.94
C ASP A 18 5.03 -16.72 3.18
N ARG A 19 5.64 -17.17 4.28
CA ARG A 19 5.80 -16.35 5.50
C ARG A 19 6.57 -15.05 5.23
N LEU A 20 7.66 -15.10 4.47
CA LEU A 20 8.43 -13.89 4.12
C LEU A 20 7.60 -12.93 3.28
N THR A 21 6.82 -13.43 2.31
CA THR A 21 5.94 -12.56 1.53
C THR A 21 4.84 -11.94 2.40
N LYS A 22 4.27 -12.69 3.35
CA LYS A 22 3.28 -12.20 4.32
C LYS A 22 3.86 -11.12 5.23
N LEU A 23 5.06 -11.34 5.78
CA LEU A 23 5.77 -10.35 6.59
C LEU A 23 6.07 -9.07 5.78
N ARG A 24 6.49 -9.22 4.52
CA ARG A 24 6.74 -8.09 3.63
C ARG A 24 5.46 -7.32 3.30
N LYS A 25 4.33 -8.02 3.11
CA LYS A 25 3.01 -7.41 2.91
C LYS A 25 2.57 -6.64 4.16
N ASN A 26 2.63 -7.25 5.34
CA ASN A 26 2.27 -6.59 6.60
C ASN A 26 3.11 -5.34 6.87
N LYS A 27 4.42 -5.40 6.60
CA LYS A 27 5.30 -4.23 6.75
C LYS A 27 4.95 -3.10 5.78
N LYS A 28 4.58 -3.43 4.54
CA LYS A 28 4.09 -2.43 3.57
C LYS A 28 2.77 -1.84 4.00
N GLU A 29 1.83 -2.67 4.45
CA GLU A 29 0.54 -2.20 4.97
C GLU A 29 0.70 -1.25 6.16
N MET A 30 1.61 -1.56 7.09
CA MET A 30 1.93 -0.65 8.20
C MET A 30 2.51 0.69 7.72
N ALA A 31 3.38 0.68 6.71
CA ALA A 31 3.93 1.89 6.12
C ALA A 31 2.84 2.75 5.45
N LEU A 32 1.89 2.11 4.75
CA LEU A 32 0.76 2.79 4.13
C LEU A 32 -0.25 3.33 5.16
N LYS A 33 -0.44 2.64 6.30
CA LYS A 33 -1.26 3.14 7.42
C LYS A 33 -0.67 4.40 8.06
N SER A 34 0.65 4.53 8.07
CA SER A 34 1.31 5.71 8.66
C SER A 34 1.29 6.96 7.78
N ILE A 35 0.89 6.83 6.52
CA ILE A 35 0.79 7.96 5.59
C ILE A 35 -0.65 8.48 5.61
N PHE A 36 -0.81 9.72 6.03
CA PHE A 36 -2.10 10.41 6.09
C PHE A 36 -2.38 11.19 4.82
N ILE A 37 -3.66 11.36 4.50
CA ILE A 37 -4.07 12.19 3.35
C ILE A 37 -3.69 13.66 3.51
N ASP A 38 -3.44 14.13 4.75
CA ASP A 38 -2.96 15.50 5.03
C ASP A 38 -1.54 15.75 4.50
N GLN A 39 -0.74 14.69 4.34
CA GLN A 39 0.62 14.75 3.81
C GLN A 39 0.63 14.72 2.27
N LEU A 40 -0.47 14.26 1.68
CA LEU A 40 -0.65 14.23 0.23
C LEU A 40 -1.16 15.62 -0.19
N GLU A 41 -0.50 16.24 -1.16
CA GLU A 41 -0.87 17.58 -1.67
C GLU A 41 -2.15 17.52 -2.52
N PHE A 42 -3.27 17.12 -1.92
CA PHE A 42 -4.58 17.12 -2.56
C PHE A 42 -5.16 18.53 -2.62
N THR A 43 -5.92 18.80 -3.68
CA THR A 43 -6.76 20.00 -3.76
C THR A 43 -7.75 20.01 -2.57
N PRO A 44 -8.04 21.17 -1.95
CA PRO A 44 -8.93 21.26 -0.78
C PRO A 44 -10.31 20.60 -1.01
N ARG A 45 -10.80 20.61 -2.25
CA ARG A 45 -12.02 19.92 -2.66
C ARG A 45 -11.90 18.39 -2.47
N ILE A 46 -10.85 17.78 -3.01
CA ILE A 46 -10.61 16.33 -2.91
C ILE A 46 -10.42 15.94 -1.45
N TYR A 47 -9.57 16.69 -0.73
CA TYR A 47 -9.33 16.49 0.69
C TYR A 47 -10.63 16.48 1.51
N ASN A 48 -11.48 17.49 1.34
CA ASN A 48 -12.74 17.58 2.08
C ASN A 48 -13.71 16.46 1.73
N CYS A 49 -13.75 16.02 0.47
CA CYS A 49 -14.61 14.92 0.07
C CYS A 49 -14.12 13.57 0.64
N LEU A 50 -12.81 13.30 0.59
CA LEU A 50 -12.19 12.12 1.24
C LEU A 50 -12.47 12.10 2.75
N LYS A 51 -12.32 13.26 3.41
CA LYS A 51 -12.57 13.41 4.84
C LYS A 51 -14.05 13.18 5.21
N ARG A 52 -15.00 13.63 4.39
CA ARG A 52 -16.44 13.32 4.56
C ARG A 52 -16.76 11.84 4.38
N SER A 53 -15.97 11.14 3.58
CA SER A 53 -16.08 9.69 3.36
C SER A 53 -15.30 8.84 4.39
N ASN A 54 -14.84 9.43 5.51
CA ASN A 54 -14.00 8.77 6.53
C ASN A 54 -12.69 8.17 5.99
N ILE A 55 -12.17 8.70 4.87
CA ILE A 55 -10.86 8.30 4.35
C ILE A 55 -9.83 9.25 4.94
N HIS A 56 -8.97 8.73 5.82
CA HIS A 56 -7.95 9.52 6.52
C HIS A 56 -6.53 9.07 6.20
N THR A 57 -6.34 7.82 5.78
CA THR A 57 -5.02 7.25 5.48
C THR A 57 -4.91 6.82 4.03
N LEU A 58 -3.66 6.71 3.56
CA LEU A 58 -3.32 6.14 2.26
C LEU A 58 -3.80 4.69 2.13
N LEU A 59 -3.78 3.93 3.22
CA LEU A 59 -4.33 2.57 3.21
C LEU A 59 -5.84 2.57 2.97
N ASP A 60 -6.60 3.43 3.66
CA ASP A 60 -8.05 3.50 3.48
C ASP A 60 -8.38 3.83 2.03
N LEU A 61 -7.64 4.78 1.44
CA LEU A 61 -7.78 5.15 0.04
C LEU A 61 -7.45 3.99 -0.92
N LEU A 62 -6.42 3.19 -0.63
CA LEU A 62 -6.05 2.01 -1.44
C LEU A 62 -6.98 0.80 -1.24
N ASN A 63 -7.69 0.73 -0.11
CA ASN A 63 -8.69 -0.29 0.14
C ASN A 63 -10.02 0.01 -0.56
N ASN A 64 -10.23 1.25 -1.01
CA ASN A 64 -11.41 1.62 -1.79
C ASN A 64 -11.19 1.31 -3.28
N SER A 65 -12.23 0.80 -3.93
CA SER A 65 -12.22 0.60 -5.38
C SER A 65 -12.43 1.93 -6.11
N GLN A 66 -12.08 1.97 -7.40
CA GLN A 66 -12.31 3.15 -8.24
C GLN A 66 -13.81 3.48 -8.29
N GLU A 67 -14.64 2.45 -8.35
CA GLU A 67 -16.10 2.54 -8.36
C GLU A 67 -16.62 3.15 -7.05
N ASP A 68 -16.03 2.79 -5.91
CA ASP A 68 -16.42 3.33 -4.61
C ASP A 68 -15.99 4.79 -4.45
N LEU A 69 -14.81 5.16 -4.95
CA LEU A 69 -14.40 6.57 -5.01
C LEU A 69 -15.29 7.40 -5.92
N MET A 70 -15.78 6.82 -7.02
CA MET A 70 -16.71 7.47 -7.94
C MET A 70 -18.13 7.63 -7.36
N LYS A 71 -18.51 6.83 -6.35
CA LYS A 71 -19.75 7.00 -5.59
C LYS A 71 -19.68 8.13 -4.57
N ILE A 72 -18.49 8.65 -4.24
CA ILE A 72 -18.35 9.78 -3.32
C ILE A 72 -19.00 11.01 -3.97
N GLU A 73 -19.91 11.63 -3.23
CA GLU A 73 -20.59 12.83 -3.68
C GLU A 73 -19.54 13.90 -4.06
N HIS A 74 -19.74 14.54 -5.22
CA HIS A 74 -18.87 15.57 -5.79
C HIS A 74 -17.53 15.12 -6.42
N PHE A 75 -17.24 13.83 -6.52
CA PHE A 75 -16.09 13.35 -7.28
C PHE A 75 -16.37 13.37 -8.80
N ARG A 76 -15.38 13.80 -9.58
CA ARG A 76 -15.36 13.66 -11.05
C ARG A 76 -14.33 12.61 -11.47
N ILE A 77 -14.42 12.18 -12.73
CA ILE A 77 -13.43 11.26 -13.33
C ILE A 77 -12.02 11.89 -13.25
N GLU A 78 -11.91 13.21 -13.45
CA GLU A 78 -10.63 13.92 -13.31
C GLU A 78 -10.06 13.82 -11.89
N ASP A 79 -10.90 13.93 -10.85
CA ASP A 79 -10.48 13.89 -9.45
C ASP A 79 -9.94 12.49 -9.09
N VAL A 80 -10.63 11.44 -9.52
CA VAL A 80 -10.19 10.05 -9.35
C VAL A 80 -8.85 9.81 -10.04
N LYS A 81 -8.70 10.31 -11.27
CA LYS A 81 -7.44 10.20 -12.03
C LYS A 81 -6.29 10.93 -11.33
N HIS A 82 -6.55 12.11 -10.77
CA HIS A 82 -5.55 12.87 -10.02
C HIS A 82 -5.10 12.14 -8.76
N ILE A 83 -6.04 11.56 -8.02
CA ILE A 83 -5.74 10.75 -6.84
C ILE A 83 -4.88 9.55 -7.21
N LEU A 84 -5.26 8.80 -8.25
CA LEU A 84 -4.48 7.65 -8.74
C LEU A 84 -3.06 8.06 -9.15
N GLY A 85 -2.88 9.23 -9.77
CA GLY A 85 -1.57 9.77 -10.12
C GLY A 85 -0.69 10.05 -8.89
N ILE A 86 -1.25 10.70 -7.86
CA ILE A 86 -0.52 10.96 -6.59
C ILE A 86 -0.15 9.63 -5.91
N LEU A 87 -1.08 8.67 -5.88
CA LEU A 87 -0.85 7.34 -5.33
C LEU A 87 0.27 6.57 -6.05
N GLU A 88 0.35 6.71 -7.36
CA GLU A 88 1.38 6.06 -8.18
C GLU A 88 2.77 6.65 -7.93
N ILE A 89 2.85 7.98 -7.79
CA ILE A 89 4.08 8.70 -7.43
C ILE A 89 4.57 8.24 -6.04
N GLU A 90 3.70 8.19 -5.04
CA GLU A 90 4.04 7.74 -3.68
C GLU A 90 4.44 6.26 -3.63
N LYS A 91 3.78 5.40 -4.42
CA LYS A 91 4.16 3.99 -4.57
C LYS A 91 5.56 3.83 -5.17
N HIS A 92 5.91 4.66 -6.15
CA HIS A 92 7.26 4.66 -6.71
C HIS A 92 8.29 5.20 -5.70
N PHE A 93 7.94 6.27 -4.98
CA PHE A 93 8.81 6.88 -3.97
C PHE A 93 9.15 5.93 -2.81
N THR A 94 8.19 5.11 -2.37
CA THR A 94 8.41 4.08 -1.34
C THR A 94 9.24 2.88 -1.81
N ILE A 95 9.38 2.66 -3.13
CA ILE A 95 10.24 1.61 -3.69
C ILE A 95 11.68 2.11 -3.85
N ASP A 96 11.87 3.40 -4.16
CA ASP A 96 13.17 3.98 -4.46
C ASP A 96 13.90 4.61 -3.28
N LEU A 97 13.33 4.70 -2.07
CA LEU A 97 14.10 5.22 -0.93
C LEU A 97 15.23 4.24 -0.57
N PRO A 98 16.51 4.53 -0.87
CA PRO A 98 17.60 3.68 -0.43
C PRO A 98 17.60 3.77 1.08
N LYS A 99 17.47 2.62 1.75
CA LYS A 99 17.72 2.52 3.19
C LYS A 99 19.16 2.93 3.42
N LYS A 100 19.40 4.22 3.68
CA LYS A 100 20.69 4.71 4.12
C LYS A 100 20.90 4.09 5.50
N LYS A 101 21.75 3.06 5.55
CA LYS A 101 22.30 2.54 6.80
C LYS A 101 23.14 3.67 7.39
N PHE A 102 22.72 4.19 8.53
CA PHE A 102 23.66 4.77 9.50
C PHE A 102 24.13 3.64 10.41
#